data_AF-A0A8S7TVZ2-F1
#
_entry.id   AF-A0A8S7TVZ2-F1
#
_cell.length_a   1.000
_cell.length_b   1.000
_cell.length_c   1.000
_cell.angle_alpha   90.00
_cell.angle_beta   90.00
_cell.angle_gamma   90.00
#
_symmetry.space_group_name_H-M   'P 1'
#
loop_
_entity.id
_entity.type
_entity.pdbx_description
1 polymer ?
#
loop_
_entity_poly.entity_id
_entity_poly.type
_entity_poly.pdbx_seq_one_letter_code
_entity_poly.pdbx_strand_id
1 'polypeptide(L)'
;MDFSHISSYLSSDSRSGWREKLLEASFRGVPFKVEEESAGTGRRVETHEYPNRDKPYTEDLGKVTFRPSITAYVVGDDCFDQRDRLIEALNKPGPGTLVHPTYGELKVCVDGEVRVSTSKSEGRIVRFDLKFVEAGELSYPTSGAATAQTLMSSCSALDDCISDSFSGFSIDGVADFVQNDVIGNASIMLGYVSDAMKVVDSAVSDAARLLQGDISV
;
A
#
# COMPACT_ATOMS: atom_id res chain seq x y z
N MET A 1 -42.75 62.59 22.18
CA MET A 1 -42.04 62.08 21.00
C MET A 1 -41.16 60.94 21.47
N ASP A 2 -41.28 59.83 20.77
CA ASP A 2 -41.17 58.44 21.25
C ASP A 2 -39.75 57.88 21.09
N PHE A 3 -39.21 57.22 22.12
CA PHE A 3 -37.89 56.57 22.14
C PHE A 3 -38.02 55.03 22.22
N SER A 4 -38.93 54.46 21.43
CA SER A 4 -39.21 53.01 21.43
C SER A 4 -38.88 52.31 20.10
N HIS A 5 -37.71 52.56 19.49
CA HIS A 5 -37.32 51.79 18.29
C HIS A 5 -35.81 51.72 18.00
N ILE A 6 -35.02 51.09 18.89
CA ILE A 6 -33.69 50.54 18.50
C ILE A 6 -33.47 49.18 19.18
N SER A 7 -34.43 48.27 19.00
CA SER A 7 -34.23 46.83 19.19
C SER A 7 -34.50 46.18 17.83
N SER A 8 -33.45 45.68 17.15
CA SER A 8 -33.49 44.63 16.09
C SER A 8 -32.38 44.71 15.02
N TYR A 9 -31.09 44.86 15.33
CA TYR A 9 -30.06 44.71 14.28
C TYR A 9 -28.75 44.01 14.71
N LEU A 10 -28.79 43.06 15.65
CA LEU A 10 -27.64 42.20 15.94
C LEU A 10 -28.04 40.72 16.10
N SER A 11 -28.77 40.20 15.12
CA SER A 11 -28.87 38.74 14.93
C SER A 11 -28.98 38.42 13.44
N SER A 12 -27.85 38.18 12.80
CA SER A 12 -27.79 37.39 11.57
C SER A 12 -26.46 36.64 11.56
N ASP A 13 -26.51 35.56 12.33
CA ASP A 13 -25.78 34.31 12.19
C ASP A 13 -24.98 34.12 10.88
N SER A 14 -23.66 34.25 10.99
CA SER A 14 -22.70 33.79 9.96
C SER A 14 -21.91 32.56 10.43
N ARG A 15 -22.47 31.77 11.37
CA ARG A 15 -21.79 30.61 11.99
C ARG A 15 -22.32 29.26 11.51
N SER A 16 -23.28 29.25 10.59
CA SER A 16 -24.13 28.10 10.24
C SER A 16 -23.76 27.40 8.93
N GLY A 17 -23.22 28.10 7.92
CA GLY A 17 -23.03 27.51 6.58
C GLY A 17 -22.00 26.38 6.45
N TRP A 18 -20.99 26.34 7.33
CA TRP A 18 -19.98 25.25 7.33
C TRP A 18 -20.40 24.08 8.23
N ARG A 19 -21.18 24.33 9.29
CA ARG A 19 -21.73 23.32 10.19
C ARG A 19 -22.87 22.53 9.55
N GLU A 20 -23.70 23.21 8.75
CA GLU A 20 -24.83 22.59 8.04
C GLU A 20 -24.41 21.72 6.84
N LYS A 21 -23.14 21.82 6.41
CA LYS A 21 -22.53 20.97 5.37
C LYS A 21 -21.75 19.77 5.91
N LEU A 22 -21.67 19.61 7.24
CA LEU A 22 -21.00 18.45 7.83
C LEU A 22 -21.88 17.23 7.58
N LEU A 23 -21.38 16.32 6.72
CA LEU A 23 -21.95 14.98 6.58
C LEU A 23 -22.05 14.35 7.96
N GLU A 24 -23.18 13.68 8.24
CA GLU A 24 -23.29 12.94 9.49
C GLU A 24 -22.26 11.81 9.50
N ALA A 25 -21.40 11.82 10.52
CA ALA A 25 -20.37 10.81 10.63
C ALA A 25 -21.03 9.44 10.83
N SER A 26 -20.55 8.43 10.10
CA SER A 26 -21.07 7.08 10.23
C SER A 26 -20.01 6.03 9.97
N PHE A 27 -20.14 4.88 10.62
CA PHE A 27 -19.30 3.73 10.36
C PHE A 27 -20.18 2.54 10.04
N ARG A 28 -20.00 1.96 8.85
CA ARG A 28 -20.87 0.88 8.32
C ARG A 28 -22.37 1.22 8.40
N GLY A 29 -22.70 2.50 8.17
CA GLY A 29 -24.06 3.01 8.22
C GLY A 29 -24.60 3.31 9.63
N VAL A 30 -23.83 3.06 10.70
CA VAL A 30 -24.22 3.47 12.07
C VAL A 30 -23.76 4.90 12.31
N PRO A 31 -24.68 5.87 12.51
CA PRO A 31 -24.31 7.27 12.70
C PRO A 31 -23.69 7.49 14.08
N PHE A 32 -22.79 8.48 14.18
CA PHE A 32 -22.22 8.98 15.42
C PHE A 32 -21.86 10.47 15.27
N LYS A 33 -21.56 11.15 16.37
CA LYS A 33 -21.06 12.54 16.36
C LYS A 33 -19.57 12.55 16.64
N VAL A 34 -18.84 13.47 16.01
CA VAL A 34 -17.39 13.63 16.19
C VAL A 34 -17.14 14.78 17.15
N GLU A 35 -16.28 14.57 18.14
CA GLU A 35 -15.81 15.58 19.08
C GLU A 35 -14.40 16.07 18.70
N GLU A 36 -13.51 15.13 18.36
CA GLU A 36 -12.13 15.42 17.97
C GLU A 36 -11.66 14.43 16.91
N GLU A 37 -10.90 14.91 15.93
CA GLU A 37 -10.20 14.08 14.96
C GLU A 37 -8.69 14.40 14.91
N SER A 38 -7.88 13.36 14.79
CA SER A 38 -6.43 13.47 14.59
C SER A 38 -5.97 12.40 13.63
N ALA A 39 -5.08 12.75 12.70
CA ALA A 39 -4.49 11.78 11.78
C ALA A 39 -3.05 12.16 11.45
N GLY A 40 -2.17 11.16 11.40
CA GLY A 40 -0.81 11.34 10.92
C GLY A 40 -0.79 11.63 9.42
N THR A 41 -0.07 12.67 9.01
CA THR A 41 0.16 13.02 7.60
C THR A 41 1.67 13.14 7.33
N GLY A 42 2.10 12.75 6.13
CA GLY A 42 3.49 12.81 5.73
C GLY A 42 3.91 11.67 4.81
N ARG A 43 5.23 11.51 4.68
CA ARG A 43 5.88 10.46 3.90
C ARG A 43 6.87 9.73 4.78
N ARG A 44 7.05 8.43 4.51
CA ARG A 44 8.09 7.62 5.13
C ARG A 44 9.39 7.93 4.41
N VAL A 45 10.42 8.29 5.16
CA VAL A 45 11.73 8.65 4.61
C VAL A 45 12.82 7.93 5.39
N GLU A 46 13.79 7.34 4.69
CA GLU A 46 15.00 6.77 5.28
C GLU A 46 16.19 7.64 4.93
N THR A 47 16.96 8.04 5.93
CA THR A 47 18.11 8.93 5.73
C THR A 47 19.40 8.17 5.94
N HIS A 48 20.17 8.03 4.86
CA HIS A 48 21.47 7.39 4.84
C HIS A 48 22.57 8.44 5.03
N GLU A 49 23.35 8.29 6.10
CA GLU A 49 24.51 9.13 6.40
C GLU A 49 25.79 8.39 6.00
N TYR A 50 26.64 9.06 5.20
CA TYR A 50 27.91 8.49 4.74
C TYR A 50 29.09 9.24 5.38
N PRO A 51 30.13 8.52 5.87
CA PRO A 51 31.33 9.16 6.40
C PRO A 51 31.97 10.13 5.39
N ASN A 52 32.43 11.30 5.86
CA ASN A 52 33.02 12.38 5.07
C ASN A 52 32.09 13.09 4.07
N ARG A 53 30.76 12.96 4.22
CA ARG A 53 29.78 13.71 3.43
C ARG A 53 28.90 14.56 4.34
N ASP A 54 28.96 15.88 4.17
CA ASP A 54 28.16 16.82 4.98
C ASP A 54 26.65 16.80 4.66
N LYS A 55 26.24 16.16 3.55
CA LYS A 55 24.84 16.06 3.13
C LYS A 55 24.41 14.59 3.05
N PRO A 56 23.43 14.17 3.87
CA PRO A 56 22.91 12.82 3.83
C PRO A 56 22.05 12.59 2.58
N TYR A 57 21.83 11.31 2.24
CA TYR A 57 20.92 10.90 1.18
C TYR A 57 19.61 10.41 1.79
N THR A 58 18.50 11.08 1.46
CA THR A 58 17.17 10.67 1.94
C THR A 58 16.42 9.95 0.83
N GLU A 59 16.07 8.70 1.08
CA GLU A 59 15.20 7.90 0.23
C GLU A 59 13.75 8.04 0.72
N ASP A 60 12.82 8.25 -0.21
CA ASP A 60 11.40 8.34 0.12
C ASP A 60 10.69 7.00 -0.10
N LEU A 61 10.25 6.39 0.99
CA LEU A 61 9.58 5.09 1.02
C LEU A 61 8.05 5.17 0.83
N GLY A 62 7.54 6.32 0.37
CA GLY A 62 6.13 6.51 0.05
C GLY A 62 5.30 7.19 1.14
N LYS A 63 3.98 7.21 0.94
CA LYS A 63 3.04 7.89 1.85
C LYS A 63 3.02 7.19 3.22
N VAL A 64 2.98 7.95 4.32
CA VAL A 64 2.75 7.36 5.65
C VAL A 64 1.36 6.71 5.70
N THR A 65 1.25 5.57 6.37
CA THR A 65 -0.03 4.90 6.56
C THR A 65 -0.99 5.85 7.26
N PHE A 66 -2.14 6.11 6.64
CA PHE A 66 -3.16 6.96 7.22
C PHE A 66 -3.86 6.21 8.36
N ARG A 67 -3.66 6.71 9.58
CA ARG A 67 -4.26 6.17 10.82
C ARG A 67 -5.03 7.27 11.54
N PRO A 68 -6.32 7.49 11.21
CA PRO A 68 -7.11 8.47 11.91
C PRO A 68 -7.55 7.92 13.28
N SER A 69 -7.35 8.74 14.31
CA SER A 69 -7.92 8.61 15.65
C SER A 69 -9.08 9.59 15.77
N ILE A 70 -10.25 9.10 16.13
CA ILE A 70 -11.49 9.87 16.20
C ILE A 70 -12.11 9.67 17.58
N THR A 71 -12.29 10.75 18.32
CA THR A 71 -13.10 10.76 19.53
C THR A 71 -14.54 11.10 19.12
N ALA A 72 -15.43 10.14 19.32
CA ALA A 72 -16.82 10.20 18.90
C ALA A 72 -17.76 10.02 20.09
N TYR A 73 -19.02 10.44 19.92
CA TYR A 73 -20.06 10.20 20.91
C TYR A 73 -21.42 9.93 20.27
N VAL A 74 -22.25 9.23 21.03
CA VAL A 74 -23.67 9.04 20.75
C VAL A 74 -24.46 9.66 21.91
N VAL A 75 -25.52 10.38 21.57
CA VAL A 75 -26.35 11.13 22.52
C VAL A 75 -27.81 10.99 22.12
N GLY A 76 -28.69 10.76 23.10
CA GLY A 76 -30.11 10.57 22.86
C GLY A 76 -30.77 9.62 23.86
N ASP A 77 -32.09 9.46 23.74
CA ASP A 77 -32.84 8.46 24.50
C ASP A 77 -32.47 7.03 24.08
N ASP A 78 -32.06 6.84 22.83
CA ASP A 78 -31.62 5.59 22.21
C ASP A 78 -30.09 5.40 22.23
N CYS A 79 -29.36 6.21 23.03
CA CYS A 79 -27.89 6.19 23.03
C CYS A 79 -27.30 4.81 23.38
N PHE A 80 -27.98 4.00 24.19
CA PHE A 80 -27.55 2.63 24.52
C PHE A 80 -27.73 1.66 23.35
N ASP A 81 -28.85 1.75 22.63
CA ASP A 81 -29.08 0.93 21.44
C ASP A 81 -28.12 1.31 20.31
N GLN A 82 -27.88 2.62 20.13
CA GLN A 82 -26.93 3.13 19.16
C GLN A 82 -25.48 2.72 19.51
N ARG A 83 -25.13 2.75 20.80
CA ARG A 83 -23.86 2.22 21.30
C ARG A 83 -23.69 0.76 20.91
N ASP A 84 -24.69 -0.08 21.18
CA ASP A 84 -24.59 -1.52 20.94
C ASP A 84 -24.48 -1.83 19.43
N ARG A 85 -25.22 -1.10 18.59
CA ARG A 85 -25.08 -1.19 17.12
C ARG A 85 -23.69 -0.76 16.63
N LEU A 86 -23.13 0.31 17.21
CA LEU A 86 -21.79 0.78 16.83
C LEU A 86 -20.72 -0.22 17.27
N ILE A 87 -20.83 -0.77 18.48
CA ILE A 87 -19.95 -1.84 18.98
C ILE A 87 -20.04 -3.07 18.07
N GLU A 88 -21.24 -3.48 17.67
CA GLU A 88 -21.41 -4.61 16.75
C GLU A 88 -20.75 -4.30 15.39
N ALA A 89 -20.95 -3.09 14.86
CA ALA A 89 -20.35 -2.66 13.61
C ALA A 89 -18.81 -2.64 13.68
N LEU A 90 -18.23 -2.19 14.79
CA LEU A 90 -16.78 -2.17 15.02
C LEU A 90 -16.18 -3.58 15.15
N ASN A 91 -16.95 -4.53 15.69
CA ASN A 91 -16.50 -5.92 15.86
C ASN A 91 -16.66 -6.80 14.62
N LYS A 92 -17.40 -6.39 13.57
CA LYS A 92 -17.51 -7.26 12.38
C LYS A 92 -16.17 -7.34 11.64
N PRO A 93 -15.77 -8.52 11.17
CA PRO A 93 -14.49 -8.68 10.47
C PRO A 93 -14.47 -7.90 9.15
N GLY A 94 -13.26 -7.57 8.69
CA GLY A 94 -13.00 -6.95 7.39
C GLY A 94 -13.16 -5.41 7.36
N PRO A 95 -12.93 -4.80 6.19
CA PRO A 95 -13.02 -3.36 6.03
C PRO A 95 -14.47 -2.86 6.18
N GLY A 96 -14.62 -1.63 6.67
CA GLY A 96 -15.87 -0.91 6.78
C GLY A 96 -15.77 0.47 6.13
N THR A 97 -16.91 0.98 5.67
CA THR A 97 -16.99 2.36 5.18
C THR A 97 -17.13 3.31 6.37
N LEU A 98 -16.18 4.23 6.50
CA LEU A 98 -16.20 5.36 7.41
C LEU A 98 -16.57 6.60 6.63
N VAL A 99 -17.69 7.24 6.96
CA VAL A 99 -18.04 8.56 6.49
C VAL A 99 -17.67 9.54 7.60
N HIS A 100 -16.77 10.48 7.30
CA HIS A 100 -16.35 11.52 8.21
C HIS A 100 -16.60 12.91 7.59
N PRO A 101 -17.10 13.90 8.35
CA PRO A 101 -17.38 15.23 7.81
C PRO A 101 -16.19 15.89 7.09
N THR A 102 -14.99 15.74 7.66
CA THR A 102 -13.75 16.34 7.14
C THR A 102 -13.02 15.43 6.14
N TYR A 103 -13.08 14.10 6.33
CA TYR A 103 -12.30 13.16 5.52
C TYR A 103 -13.09 12.60 4.32
N GLY A 104 -14.40 12.81 4.28
CA GLY A 104 -15.29 12.20 3.30
C GLY A 104 -15.53 10.71 3.57
N GLU A 105 -15.78 9.95 2.52
CA GLU A 105 -15.97 8.50 2.58
C GLU A 105 -14.64 7.77 2.42
N LEU A 106 -14.28 6.96 3.41
CA LEU A 106 -13.05 6.19 3.45
C LEU A 106 -13.34 4.73 3.73
N LYS A 107 -12.57 3.83 3.12
CA LYS A 107 -12.59 2.41 3.47
C LYS A 107 -11.51 2.14 4.51
N VAL A 108 -11.91 1.71 5.69
CA VAL A 108 -11.00 1.57 6.83
C VAL A 108 -11.21 0.25 7.57
N CYS A 109 -10.17 -0.21 8.25
CA CYS A 109 -10.24 -1.28 9.23
C CYS A 109 -10.08 -0.68 10.64
N VAL A 110 -10.72 -1.28 11.64
CA VAL A 110 -10.50 -0.92 13.04
C VAL A 110 -9.08 -1.33 13.44
N ASP A 111 -8.30 -0.41 13.99
CA ASP A 111 -6.90 -0.60 14.36
C ASP A 111 -6.76 -0.69 15.89
N GLY A 112 -6.76 -1.92 16.40
CA GLY A 112 -6.60 -2.22 17.82
C GLY A 112 -7.89 -2.10 18.65
N GLU A 113 -7.71 -1.82 19.95
CA GLU A 113 -8.83 -1.72 20.90
C GLU A 113 -9.55 -0.37 20.79
N VAL A 114 -10.88 -0.42 20.71
CA VAL A 114 -11.75 0.75 20.83
C VAL A 114 -12.16 0.91 22.29
N ARG A 115 -11.93 2.09 22.85
CA ARG A 115 -12.38 2.41 24.21
C ARG A 115 -13.79 2.98 24.16
N VAL A 116 -14.68 2.42 24.97
CA VAL A 116 -16.03 2.95 25.18
C VAL A 116 -16.12 3.46 26.61
N SER A 117 -16.50 4.72 26.79
CA SER A 117 -16.69 5.31 28.12
C SER A 117 -18.10 5.86 28.27
N THR A 118 -18.70 5.59 29.42
CA THR A 118 -20.02 6.09 29.79
C THR A 118 -19.91 6.69 31.18
N SER A 119 -20.19 7.99 31.31
CA SER A 119 -20.25 8.63 32.62
C SER A 119 -21.69 8.75 33.07
N LYS A 120 -21.99 8.21 34.27
CA LYS A 120 -23.32 8.36 34.90
C LYS A 120 -23.64 9.81 35.28
N SER A 121 -22.61 10.65 35.45
CA SER A 121 -22.80 12.06 35.83
C SER A 121 -23.22 12.94 34.65
N GLU A 122 -22.90 12.55 33.42
CA GLU A 122 -23.20 13.34 32.23
C GLU A 122 -24.52 12.96 31.57
N GLY A 123 -25.06 11.78 31.88
CA GLY A 123 -26.41 11.34 31.50
C GLY A 123 -26.64 11.28 29.98
N ARG A 124 -26.92 10.08 29.45
CA ARG A 124 -27.33 9.86 28.04
C ARG A 124 -26.26 10.20 26.98
N ILE A 125 -24.99 10.21 27.36
CA ILE A 125 -23.86 10.33 26.43
C ILE A 125 -22.95 9.12 26.61
N VAL A 126 -22.56 8.51 25.49
CA VAL A 126 -21.53 7.48 25.43
C VAL A 126 -20.44 7.94 24.48
N ARG A 127 -19.19 7.95 24.94
CA ARG A 127 -18.01 8.34 24.16
C ARG A 127 -17.24 7.11 23.68
N PHE A 128 -16.60 7.27 22.54
CA PHE A 128 -15.82 6.28 21.83
C PHE A 128 -14.49 6.87 21.40
N ASP A 129 -13.39 6.19 21.73
CA ASP A 129 -12.08 6.48 21.14
C ASP A 129 -11.84 5.47 20.02
N LEU A 130 -12.09 5.90 18.79
CA LEU A 130 -12.01 5.07 17.59
C LEU A 130 -10.64 5.23 16.96
N LYS A 131 -10.00 4.10 16.64
CA LYS A 131 -8.75 4.07 15.88
C LYS A 131 -8.97 3.25 14.63
N PHE A 132 -8.61 3.84 13.50
CA PHE A 132 -8.73 3.17 12.22
C PHE A 132 -7.40 3.19 11.47
N VAL A 133 -7.30 2.27 10.50
CA VAL A 133 -6.26 2.25 9.49
C VAL A 133 -6.90 2.18 8.11
N GLU A 134 -6.42 2.98 7.17
CA GLU A 134 -6.89 2.93 5.77
C GLU A 134 -6.75 1.50 5.22
N ALA A 135 -7.86 0.96 4.72
CA ALA A 135 -7.87 -0.38 4.14
C ALA A 135 -7.18 -0.28 2.76
N GLY A 136 -5.90 -0.66 2.72
CA GLY A 136 -5.15 -0.70 1.47
C GLY A 136 -5.80 -1.63 0.46
N GLU A 137 -5.64 -1.31 -0.83
CA GLU A 137 -5.86 -2.30 -1.89
C GLU A 137 -4.82 -3.42 -1.72
N LEU A 138 -5.26 -4.67 -1.76
CA LEU A 138 -4.39 -5.85 -1.83
C LEU A 138 -3.68 -5.88 -3.19
N SER A 139 -2.86 -4.88 -3.48
CA SER A 139 -1.87 -4.96 -4.55
C SER A 139 -0.67 -5.70 -3.97
N TYR A 140 -0.74 -7.02 -3.95
CA TYR A 140 0.49 -7.80 -3.86
C TYR A 140 1.43 -7.28 -4.95
N PRO A 141 2.73 -7.07 -4.67
CA PRO A 141 3.68 -6.89 -5.76
C PRO A 141 3.51 -8.11 -6.68
N THR A 142 2.99 -7.90 -7.89
CA THR A 142 2.88 -8.93 -8.92
C THR A 142 4.29 -9.20 -9.45
N SER A 143 5.16 -9.75 -8.60
CA SER A 143 6.52 -10.15 -8.97
C SER A 143 6.54 -11.44 -9.78
N GLY A 144 5.38 -12.02 -10.12
CA GLY A 144 5.28 -13.27 -10.89
C GLY A 144 5.10 -13.09 -12.40
N ALA A 145 4.48 -12.00 -12.87
CA ALA A 145 4.20 -11.83 -14.30
C ALA A 145 5.38 -11.25 -15.10
N ALA A 146 6.11 -10.30 -14.49
CA ALA A 146 7.24 -9.65 -15.17
C ALA A 146 8.46 -10.59 -15.31
N THR A 147 8.71 -11.46 -14.33
CA THR A 147 9.82 -12.45 -14.36
C THR A 147 9.56 -13.56 -15.36
N ALA A 148 8.34 -14.09 -15.47
CA ALA A 148 8.02 -15.13 -16.45
C ALA A 148 8.12 -14.63 -17.90
N GLN A 149 7.64 -13.43 -18.18
CA GLN A 149 7.72 -12.83 -19.51
C GLN A 149 9.17 -12.46 -19.89
N THR A 150 9.95 -11.96 -18.92
CA THR A 150 11.38 -11.69 -19.12
C THR A 150 12.16 -12.99 -19.33
N LEU A 151 11.84 -14.07 -18.59
CA LEU A 151 12.42 -15.40 -18.78
C LEU A 151 12.13 -15.96 -20.17
N MET A 152 10.87 -15.95 -20.62
CA MET A 152 10.51 -16.43 -21.97
C MET A 152 11.25 -15.64 -23.05
N SER A 153 11.34 -14.32 -22.90
CA SER A 153 12.04 -13.45 -23.85
C SER A 153 13.55 -13.76 -23.90
N SER A 154 14.18 -14.02 -22.75
CA SER A 154 15.59 -14.40 -22.66
C SER A 154 15.86 -15.80 -23.24
N CYS A 155 14.96 -16.77 -23.04
CA CYS A 155 15.08 -18.09 -23.66
C CYS A 155 14.94 -18.04 -25.19
N SER A 156 14.01 -17.24 -25.72
CA SER A 156 13.89 -17.07 -27.18
C SER A 156 15.12 -16.39 -27.79
N ALA A 157 15.64 -15.35 -27.14
CA ALA A 157 16.86 -14.69 -27.61
C ALA A 157 18.08 -15.65 -27.61
N LEU A 158 18.13 -16.58 -26.65
CA LEU A 158 19.14 -17.62 -26.60
C LEU A 158 18.99 -18.65 -27.72
N ASP A 159 17.78 -19.14 -27.99
CA ASP A 159 17.51 -20.08 -29.09
C ASP A 159 17.90 -19.47 -30.45
N ASP A 160 17.66 -18.17 -30.64
CA ASP A 160 18.08 -17.42 -31.83
C ASP A 160 19.62 -17.36 -31.93
N CYS A 161 20.32 -17.05 -30.83
CA CYS A 161 21.79 -17.00 -30.81
C CYS A 161 22.44 -18.37 -31.08
N ILE A 162 21.85 -19.44 -30.54
CA ILE A 162 22.29 -20.82 -30.79
C ILE A 162 22.09 -21.15 -32.27
N SER A 163 20.89 -20.89 -32.81
CA SER A 163 20.57 -21.17 -34.20
C SER A 163 21.46 -20.42 -35.18
N ASP A 164 21.71 -19.13 -34.93
CA ASP A 164 22.62 -18.32 -35.75
C ASP A 164 24.06 -18.84 -35.69
N SER A 165 24.54 -19.22 -34.48
CA SER A 165 25.89 -19.75 -34.30
C SER A 165 26.10 -21.10 -35.02
N PHE A 166 25.06 -21.95 -35.04
CA PHE A 166 25.11 -23.25 -35.74
C PHE A 166 24.78 -23.16 -37.23
N SER A 167 24.09 -22.11 -37.70
CA SER A 167 23.76 -21.92 -39.13
C SER A 167 25.00 -21.75 -40.02
N GLY A 168 26.09 -21.21 -39.46
CA GLY A 168 27.39 -21.09 -40.13
C GLY A 168 28.26 -22.34 -40.07
N PHE A 169 27.85 -23.37 -39.31
CA PHE A 169 28.60 -24.60 -39.14
C PHE A 169 28.13 -25.65 -40.15
N SER A 170 28.92 -25.86 -41.21
CA SER A 170 28.67 -26.93 -42.18
C SER A 170 29.97 -27.68 -42.47
N ILE A 171 29.93 -29.01 -42.39
CA ILE A 171 31.06 -29.90 -42.70
C ILE A 171 30.95 -30.51 -44.10
N ASP A 172 30.03 -29.98 -44.92
CA ASP A 172 29.82 -30.46 -46.28
C ASP A 172 31.00 -30.01 -47.17
N GLY A 173 31.75 -30.98 -47.70
CA GLY A 173 32.87 -30.74 -48.63
C GLY A 173 34.26 -30.53 -48.03
N VAL A 174 34.46 -30.68 -46.71
CA VAL A 174 35.80 -30.55 -46.09
C VAL A 174 36.60 -31.85 -46.14
N ALA A 175 37.87 -31.76 -46.55
CA ALA A 175 38.79 -32.89 -46.62
C ALA A 175 39.16 -33.45 -45.23
N ASP A 176 39.44 -34.75 -45.15
CA ASP A 176 39.68 -35.51 -43.90
C ASP A 176 40.73 -34.89 -42.95
N PHE A 177 41.72 -34.17 -43.50
CA PHE A 177 42.77 -33.52 -42.70
C PHE A 177 42.30 -32.29 -41.92
N VAL A 178 41.13 -31.72 -42.26
CA VAL A 178 40.55 -30.53 -41.63
C VAL A 178 39.61 -30.91 -40.48
N GLN A 179 39.20 -32.18 -40.38
CA GLN A 179 38.25 -32.63 -39.34
C GLN A 179 38.74 -32.37 -37.92
N ASN A 180 40.04 -32.52 -37.62
CA ASN A 180 40.56 -32.25 -36.27
C ASN A 180 40.47 -30.75 -35.89
N ASP A 181 40.63 -29.85 -36.85
CA ASP A 181 40.54 -28.40 -36.64
C ASP A 181 39.07 -27.96 -36.49
N VAL A 182 38.18 -28.59 -37.25
CA VAL A 182 36.72 -28.40 -37.15
C VAL A 182 36.18 -28.93 -35.81
N ILE A 183 36.67 -30.06 -35.32
CA ILE A 183 36.32 -30.59 -33.98
C ILE A 183 36.79 -29.63 -32.88
N GLY A 184 37.97 -29.02 -33.03
CA GLY A 184 38.46 -27.99 -32.11
C GLY A 184 37.57 -26.76 -32.07
N ASN A 185 37.19 -26.22 -33.24
CA ASN A 185 36.30 -25.07 -33.34
C ASN A 185 34.88 -25.37 -32.84
N ALA A 186 34.33 -26.56 -33.14
CA ALA A 186 33.04 -27.00 -32.61
C ALA A 186 33.07 -27.14 -31.08
N SER A 187 34.16 -27.66 -30.51
CA SER A 187 34.34 -27.77 -29.05
C SER A 187 34.40 -26.39 -28.38
N ILE A 188 35.03 -25.41 -29.02
CA ILE A 188 35.07 -24.02 -28.55
C ILE A 188 33.67 -23.39 -28.59
N MET A 189 32.92 -23.58 -29.69
CA MET A 189 31.54 -23.10 -29.79
C MET A 189 30.63 -23.75 -28.73
N LEU A 190 30.75 -25.05 -28.50
CA LEU A 190 30.04 -25.75 -27.43
C LEU A 190 30.45 -25.24 -26.03
N GLY A 191 31.71 -24.82 -25.87
CA GLY A 191 32.21 -24.16 -24.66
C GLY A 191 31.49 -22.83 -24.38
N TYR A 192 31.35 -21.98 -25.40
CA TYR A 192 30.63 -20.70 -25.27
C TYR A 192 29.16 -20.89 -24.89
N VAL A 193 28.48 -21.86 -25.49
CA VAL A 193 27.08 -22.21 -25.14
C VAL A 193 26.99 -22.75 -23.71
N SER A 194 27.91 -23.63 -23.30
CA SER A 194 27.96 -24.18 -21.94
C SER A 194 28.19 -23.10 -20.89
N ASP A 195 29.07 -22.14 -21.15
CA ASP A 195 29.34 -21.04 -20.22
C ASP A 195 28.17 -20.05 -20.14
N ALA A 196 27.47 -19.80 -21.25
CA ALA A 196 26.23 -19.02 -21.23
C ALA A 196 25.14 -19.72 -20.39
N MET A 197 25.02 -21.05 -20.47
CA MET A 197 24.08 -21.83 -19.65
C MET A 197 24.41 -21.78 -18.16
N LYS A 198 25.68 -21.79 -17.77
CA LYS A 198 26.06 -21.61 -16.36
C LYS A 198 25.66 -20.24 -15.81
N VAL A 199 25.79 -19.18 -16.62
CA VAL A 199 25.36 -17.83 -16.22
C VAL A 199 23.85 -17.79 -16.01
N VAL A 200 23.07 -18.42 -16.89
CA VAL A 200 21.61 -18.53 -16.74
C VAL A 200 21.24 -19.32 -15.48
N ASP A 201 21.85 -20.49 -15.25
CA ASP A 201 21.60 -21.31 -14.05
C ASP A 201 21.92 -20.57 -12.74
N SER A 202 23.02 -19.79 -12.72
CA SER A 202 23.35 -18.95 -11.56
C SER A 202 22.32 -17.84 -11.34
N ALA A 203 21.88 -17.15 -12.39
CA ALA A 203 20.89 -16.09 -12.30
C ALA A 203 19.52 -16.63 -11.86
N VAL A 204 19.13 -17.82 -12.34
CA VAL A 204 17.91 -18.52 -11.90
C VAL A 204 18.01 -18.95 -10.44
N SER A 205 19.18 -19.47 -10.02
CA SER A 205 19.40 -19.87 -8.61
C SER A 205 19.37 -18.67 -7.66
N ASP A 206 19.99 -17.55 -8.05
CA ASP A 206 19.98 -16.31 -7.26
C ASP A 206 18.58 -15.69 -7.22
N ALA A 207 17.85 -15.68 -8.34
CA ALA A 207 16.47 -15.24 -8.39
C ALA A 207 15.54 -16.14 -7.55
N ALA A 208 15.74 -17.46 -7.57
CA ALA A 208 14.98 -18.41 -6.75
C ALA A 208 15.24 -18.23 -5.25
N ARG A 209 16.51 -17.97 -4.86
CA ARG A 209 16.87 -17.61 -3.47
C ARG A 209 16.20 -16.32 -3.01
N LEU A 210 16.20 -15.29 -3.86
CA LEU A 210 15.51 -14.03 -3.59
C LEU A 210 13.98 -14.22 -3.49
N LEU A 211 13.39 -15.12 -4.27
CA LEU A 211 11.96 -15.45 -4.21
C LEU A 211 11.55 -16.24 -2.97
N GLN A 212 12.43 -17.09 -2.44
CA GLN A 212 12.19 -17.85 -1.20
C GLN A 212 12.49 -17.05 0.08
N GLY A 213 12.94 -15.80 -0.04
CA GLY A 213 13.19 -14.92 1.11
C GLY A 213 14.41 -15.29 1.93
N ASP A 214 15.30 -16.13 1.40
CA ASP A 214 16.51 -16.55 2.09
C ASP A 214 17.63 -15.53 1.80
N ILE A 215 17.61 -14.43 2.56
CA ILE A 215 18.65 -13.39 2.56
C ILE A 215 19.61 -13.68 3.73
N SER A 216 20.21 -14.85 3.76
CA SER A 216 21.40 -15.08 4.60
C SER A 216 22.64 -14.94 3.74
N VAL A 217 23.35 -13.84 3.97
CA VAL A 217 24.70 -13.55 3.45
C VAL A 217 25.70 -14.57 3.97
#